data_AF-C2JXW6-F1
#
_entry.id   AF-C2JXW6-F1
#
_cell.length_a   1.000
_cell.length_b   1.000
_cell.length_c   1.000
_cell.angle_alpha   90.00
_cell.angle_beta   90.00
_cell.angle_gamma   90.00
#
_symmetry.space_group_name_H-M   'P 1'
#
loop_
_entity.id
_entity.type
_entity.pdbx_description
1 polymer ?
#
loop_
_entity_poly.entity_id
_entity_poly.type
_entity_poly.pdbx_seq_one_letter_code
_entity_poly.pdbx_strand_id
1 'polypeptide(L)' 'MIILLDILILLVTGALLITVTTQLIEPVNWIIDGILYVGLLLGNAAFGGWLTLFTIIYALYMPALICGIWVYRKRHLAS' A
#
# COMPACT_ATOMS: atom_id res chain seq x y z
N MET A 1 5.27 -22.26 -7.12
CA MET A 1 5.88 -21.62 -5.93
C MET A 1 5.91 -20.09 -5.99
N ILE A 2 5.49 -19.45 -7.10
CA ILE A 2 5.54 -17.99 -7.29
C ILE A 2 4.26 -17.29 -6.79
N ILE A 3 3.07 -17.82 -7.11
CA ILE A 3 1.77 -17.19 -6.80
C ILE A 3 1.51 -17.01 -5.30
N LEU A 4 1.84 -18.01 -4.46
CA LEU A 4 1.62 -17.91 -3.02
C LEU A 4 2.50 -16.84 -2.38
N LEU A 5 3.74 -16.70 -2.87
CA LEU A 5 4.67 -15.66 -2.42
C LEU A 5 4.18 -14.27 -2.85
N ASP A 6 3.70 -14.13 -4.08
CA ASP A 6 3.12 -12.89 -4.60
C ASP A 6 1.91 -12.42 -3.78
N ILE A 7 1.00 -13.35 -3.44
CA ILE A 7 -0.16 -13.06 -2.58
C ILE A 7 0.30 -12.66 -1.17
N LEU A 8 1.28 -13.35 -0.60
CA LEU A 8 1.83 -13.03 0.71
C LEU A 8 2.46 -11.63 0.71
N ILE A 9 3.22 -11.26 -0.33
CA ILE A 9 3.80 -9.94 -0.49
C ILE A 9 2.71 -8.87 -0.55
N LEU A 10 1.66 -9.07 -1.35
CA LEU A 10 0.52 -8.13 -1.43
C LEU A 10 -0.15 -7.92 -0.07
N LEU A 11 -0.39 -9.01 0.67
CA LEU A 11 -1.05 -8.95 1.97
C LEU A 11 -0.17 -8.26 3.03
N VAL A 12 1.12 -8.62 3.11
CA VAL A 12 2.06 -8.07 4.09
C VAL A 12 2.31 -6.59 3.83
N THR A 13 2.51 -6.21 2.57
CA THR A 13 2.73 -4.80 2.20
C THR A 13 1.47 -3.96 2.39
N GLY A 14 0.30 -4.50 2.06
CA GLY A 14 -0.98 -3.86 2.33
C GLY A 14 -1.23 -3.65 3.82
N ALA A 15 -0.95 -4.66 4.65
CA ALA A 15 -1.05 -4.55 6.11
C ALA A 15 -0.05 -3.55 6.69
N LEU A 16 1.19 -3.52 6.19
CA LEU A 16 2.21 -2.53 6.55
C LEU A 16 1.77 -1.11 6.21
N LEU A 17 1.27 -0.90 5.00
CA LEU A 17 0.74 0.39 4.58
C LEU A 17 -0.42 0.81 5.49
N ILE A 18 -1.42 -0.06 5.71
CA ILE A 18 -2.53 0.23 6.62
C ILE A 18 -2.00 0.62 8.01
N THR A 19 -1.10 -0.19 8.57
CA THR A 19 -0.55 0.03 9.92
C THR A 19 0.17 1.36 10.01
N VAL A 20 1.11 1.63 9.08
CA VAL A 20 1.89 2.88 9.06
C VAL A 20 0.98 4.08 8.84
N THR A 21 0.07 4.02 7.86
CA THR A 21 -0.88 5.09 7.62
C THR A 21 -1.75 5.32 8.87
N THR A 22 -2.22 4.26 9.57
CA THR A 22 -3.02 4.37 10.81
C THR A 22 -2.27 4.91 12.01
N GLN A 23 -0.96 4.65 12.11
CA GLN A 23 -0.12 5.15 13.20
C GLN A 23 0.36 6.58 12.97
N LEU A 24 0.40 7.04 11.72
CA LEU A 24 0.68 8.44 11.41
C LEU A 24 -0.52 9.29 11.91
N ILE A 25 -0.23 10.00 13.01
CA ILE A 25 -1.08 10.96 13.71
C ILE A 25 -1.80 11.84 12.69
N GLU A 26 -3.11 12.07 12.91
CA GLU A 26 -3.91 12.94 12.06
C GLU A 26 -3.23 14.31 11.85
N PRO A 27 -3.29 14.86 10.63
CA PRO A 27 -3.98 14.34 9.44
C PRO A 27 -3.19 13.26 8.69
N VAL A 28 -3.90 12.44 7.89
CA VAL A 28 -3.29 11.51 6.93
C VAL A 28 -2.25 12.25 6.11
N ASN A 29 -0.97 11.92 6.32
CA ASN A 29 0.13 12.60 5.67
C ASN A 29 0.37 11.98 4.30
N TRP A 30 -0.34 12.53 3.31
CA TRP A 30 -0.25 12.13 1.90
C TRP A 30 1.18 12.10 1.34
N ILE A 31 2.08 12.92 1.89
CA ILE A 31 3.50 12.93 1.49
C ILE A 31 4.19 11.64 1.97
N ILE A 32 3.98 11.27 3.24
CA ILE A 32 4.57 10.06 3.81
C ILE A 32 3.97 8.81 3.15
N ASP A 33 2.65 8.78 2.93
CA ASP A 33 2.00 7.67 2.23
C ASP A 33 2.48 7.53 0.78
N GLY A 34 2.72 8.66 0.10
CA GLY A 34 3.31 8.69 -1.25
C GLY A 34 4.74 8.15 -1.28
N ILE A 35 5.59 8.54 -0.31
CA ILE A 35 6.95 8.01 -0.17
C ILE A 35 6.92 6.50 0.13
N LEU A 36 6.01 6.05 1.00
CA LEU A 36 5.84 4.64 1.34
C LEU A 36 5.41 3.84 0.10
N TYR A 37 4.44 4.35 -0.66
CA TYR A 37 3.99 3.76 -1.91
C TYR A 37 5.13 3.60 -2.90
N VAL A 38 5.91 4.66 -3.14
CA VAL A 38 7.04 4.64 -4.07
C VAL A 38 8.13 3.67 -3.58
N GLY A 39 8.47 3.69 -2.29
CA GLY A 39 9.46 2.78 -1.72
C GLY A 39 9.06 1.30 -1.83
N LEU A 40 7.78 1.00 -1.57
CA LEU A 40 7.21 -0.33 -1.71
C LEU A 40 7.12 -0.78 -3.18
N LEU A 41 6.80 0.13 -4.10
CA LEU A 41 6.77 -0.13 -5.54
C LEU A 41 8.17 -0.42 -6.09
N LEU A 42 9.17 0.36 -5.66
CA LEU A 42 10.59 0.17 -6.02
C LEU A 42 11.14 -1.15 -5.48
N GLY A 43 10.82 -1.47 -4.23
CA GLY A 43 11.16 -2.76 -3.63
C GLY A 43 10.54 -3.90 -4.44
N ASN A 44 9.24 -3.82 -4.73
CA ASN A 44 8.56 -4.82 -5.55
C ASN A 44 9.21 -4.96 -6.95
N ALA A 45 9.50 -3.85 -7.63
CA ALA A 45 10.12 -3.86 -8.95
C ALA A 45 11.54 -4.45 -8.96
N ALA A 46 12.29 -4.33 -7.86
CA ALA A 46 13.62 -4.92 -7.70
C ALA A 46 13.59 -6.46 -7.56
N PHE A 47 12.53 -7.02 -6.94
CA PHE A 47 12.40 -8.47 -6.74
C PHE A 47 11.57 -9.17 -7.81
N GLY A 48 10.57 -8.49 -8.39
CA GLY A 48 9.58 -9.07 -9.32
C GLY A 48 9.60 -8.49 -10.74
N GLY A 49 10.42 -7.49 -11.03
CA GLY A 49 10.51 -6.82 -12.33
C GLY A 49 9.45 -5.72 -12.55
N TRP A 50 9.83 -4.70 -13.33
CA TRP A 50 9.04 -3.46 -13.49
C TRP A 50 7.75 -3.60 -14.32
N LEU A 51 7.66 -4.58 -15.23
CA LEU A 51 6.55 -4.74 -16.19
C LEU A 51 5.83 -6.08 -16.05
N THR A 52 5.85 -6.68 -14.87
CA THR A 52 5.07 -7.89 -14.61
C THR A 52 3.64 -7.53 -14.24
N LEU A 53 2.70 -8.43 -14.59
CA LEU A 53 1.29 -8.35 -14.19
C LEU A 53 1.12 -8.11 -12.68
N PHE A 54 2.02 -8.69 -11.89
CA PHE A 54 2.10 -8.48 -10.45
C PHE A 54 2.35 -7.03 -10.08
N THR A 55 3.36 -6.39 -10.68
CA THR A 55 3.68 -4.98 -10.44
C THR A 55 2.54 -4.03 -10.85
N ILE A 56 1.78 -4.37 -11.90
CA ILE A 56 0.59 -3.59 -12.30
C ILE A 56 -0.53 -3.73 -11.26
N ILE A 57 -0.84 -4.95 -10.83
CA ILE A 57 -1.85 -5.21 -9.78
C ILE A 57 -1.44 -4.50 -8.48
N TYR A 58 -0.15 -4.56 -8.13
CA TYR A 58 0.42 -3.90 -6.96
C TYR A 58 0.29 -2.37 -7.03
N ALA A 59 0.58 -1.77 -8.20
CA ALA A 59 0.46 -0.34 -8.45
C ALA A 59 -0.98 0.16 -8.36
N LEU A 60 -1.98 -0.69 -8.65
CA LEU A 60 -3.40 -0.35 -8.52
C LEU A 60 -3.95 -0.60 -7.10
N TYR A 61 -3.50 -1.67 -6.46
CA TYR A 61 -3.91 -2.07 -5.12
C TYR A 61 -3.53 -1.04 -4.05
N MET A 62 -2.31 -0.50 -4.12
CA MET A 62 -1.80 0.43 -3.11
C MET A 62 -2.58 1.76 -3.06
N PRO A 63 -2.84 2.47 -4.17
CA PRO A 63 -3.69 3.66 -4.15
C PRO A 63 -5.11 3.37 -3.66
N ALA A 64 -5.68 2.21 -4.04
CA ALA A 64 -7.00 1.80 -3.58
C ALA A 64 -7.04 1.61 -2.06
N LEU A 65 -5.99 1.04 -1.47
CA LEU A 65 -5.82 0.93 -0.02
C LEU A 65 -5.72 2.31 0.65
N ILE A 66 -4.85 3.21 0.16
CA ILE A 66 -4.67 4.55 0.74
C ILE A 66 -6.01 5.31 0.72
N CYS A 67 -6.71 5.31 -0.43
CA CYS A 67 -8.03 5.93 -0.56
C CYS A 67 -9.06 5.27 0.36
N GLY A 68 -9.07 3.94 0.45
CA GLY A 68 -9.98 3.20 1.34
C GLY A 68 -9.77 3.55 2.81
N ILE A 69 -8.52 3.61 3.27
CA ILE A 69 -8.16 4.03 4.63
C ILE A 69 -8.63 5.46 4.87
N TRP A 70 -8.37 6.37 3.93
CA TRP A 70 -8.78 7.77 4.05
C TRP A 70 -10.30 7.92 4.17
N VAL A 71 -11.08 7.25 3.30
CA VAL A 71 -12.55 7.24 3.37
C VAL A 71 -13.05 6.65 4.68
N TYR A 72 -12.46 5.52 5.11
CA TYR A 72 -12.81 4.87 6.37
C TYR A 72 -12.59 5.82 7.56
N ARG A 73 -11.44 6.51 7.63
CA ARG A 73 -11.18 7.49 8.70
C ARG A 73 -12.15 8.64 8.68
N LYS A 74 -12.39 9.23 7.50
CA LYS A 74 -13.32 10.35 7.37
C LYS A 74 -14.74 9.99 7.85
N ARG A 75 -15.14 8.73 7.75
CA ARG A 75 -16.45 8.24 8.20
C ARG A 75 -16.51 7.78 9.66
N HIS A 76 -15.41 7.25 10.21
CA HIS A 76 -15.41 6.58 11.52
C HIS A 76 -14.58 7.26 12.61
N LEU A 77 -13.66 8.17 12.26
CA LEU A 77 -12.80 8.90 13.21
C LEU A 77 -13.12 10.40 13.29
N ALA A 78 -13.94 10.93 12.38
CA ALA A 78 -14.38 12.33 12.38
C ALA A 78 -15.55 12.60 13.36
N SER A 79 -15.73 11.79 14.42
CA SER A 79 -16.72 12.03 15.49
C SER A 79 -16.06 12.54 16.76
#